data_AF-A0A9W5K6L0-F1
#
_entry.id   AF-A0A9W5K6L0-F1
#
_cell.length_a   1.000
_cell.length_b   1.000
_cell.length_c   1.000
_cell.angle_alpha   90.00
_cell.angle_beta   90.00
_cell.angle_gamma   90.00
#
_symmetry.space_group_name_H-M   'P 1'
#
loop_
_entity.id
_entity.type
_entity.pdbx_description
1 polymer ?
#
loop_
_entity_poly.entity_id
_entity_poly.type
_entity_poly.pdbx_seq_one_letter_code
_entity_poly.pdbx_strand_id
1 'polypeptide(L)' 'MAEIIIPLRDVIEVTEDATYAGVEEVDVICIGTAYGTTDRILIKTVKQNYVLFTTNKVAILNAIHA' A
#
# COMPACT_ATOMS: atom_id res chain seq x y z
N MET A 1 -16.30 -11.57 -0.76
CA MET A 1 -15.13 -10.82 -0.24
C MET A 1 -13.94 -11.20 -1.09
N ALA A 2 -13.14 -10.23 -1.52
CA ALA A 2 -11.92 -10.50 -2.28
C ALA A 2 -10.74 -10.54 -1.32
N GLU A 3 -9.84 -11.50 -1.50
CA GLU A 3 -8.58 -11.61 -0.76
C GLU A 3 -7.43 -11.34 -1.73
N ILE A 4 -6.45 -10.55 -1.28
CA ILE A 4 -5.24 -10.24 -2.03
C ILE A 4 -4.06 -10.73 -1.21
N ILE A 5 -3.27 -11.64 -1.78
CA ILE A 5 -2.08 -12.21 -1.13
C ILE A 5 -0.86 -11.63 -1.84
N ILE A 6 -0.04 -10.89 -1.10
CA ILE A 6 1.23 -10.31 -1.58
C ILE A 6 2.38 -11.03 -0.87
N PRO A 7 3.15 -11.89 -1.54
CA PRO A 7 4.32 -12.52 -0.94
C PRO A 7 5.39 -11.47 -0.61
N LEU A 8 5.94 -11.48 0.61
CA LEU A 8 6.97 -10.52 1.02
C LEU A 8 8.22 -10.55 0.11
N ARG A 9 8.59 -11.72 -0.41
CA ARG A 9 9.71 -11.87 -1.37
C ARG A 9 9.50 -11.10 -2.69
N ASP A 10 8.25 -10.80 -3.03
CA ASP A 10 7.89 -10.10 -4.26
C ASP A 10 7.83 -8.58 -4.01
N VAL A 11 7.90 -8.13 -2.75
CA VAL A 11 7.91 -6.72 -2.36
C VAL A 11 9.30 -6.14 -2.57
N ILE A 12 9.37 -5.08 -3.38
CA ILE A 12 10.61 -4.35 -3.70
C ILE A 12 10.80 -3.21 -2.70
N GLU A 13 9.73 -2.47 -2.42
CA GLU A 13 9.77 -1.25 -1.63
C GLU A 13 8.39 -1.01 -0.99
N VAL A 14 8.39 -0.50 0.24
CA VAL A 14 7.19 0.00 0.92
C VAL A 14 7.44 1.42 1.37
N THR A 15 6.60 2.36 0.94
CA THR A 15 6.71 3.78 1.30
C THR A 15 5.38 4.32 1.84
N GLU A 16 5.49 5.26 2.77
CA GLU A 16 4.35 6.08 3.17
C GLU A 16 4.08 7.11 2.06
N ASP A 17 2.89 7.08 1.46
CA ASP A 17 2.49 8.10 0.50
C ASP A 17 2.01 9.35 1.26
N ALA A 18 2.96 10.21 1.59
CA ALA A 18 2.75 11.49 2.27
C ALA A 18 2.21 12.60 1.36
N THR A 19 2.02 12.34 0.05
CA THR A 19 1.69 13.41 -0.89
C THR A 19 0.19 13.50 -1.15
N TYR A 20 -0.42 14.64 -0.84
CA TYR A 20 -1.87 14.90 -1.02
C TYR A 20 -2.42 14.53 -2.43
N ALA A 21 -1.55 14.42 -3.44
CA ALA A 21 -1.91 14.12 -4.83
C ALA A 21 -0.90 13.23 -5.60
N GLY A 22 0.10 12.61 -4.97
CA GLY A 22 1.35 12.25 -5.67
C GLY A 22 1.80 10.80 -5.58
N VAL A 23 0.98 9.88 -6.07
CA VAL A 23 1.49 8.76 -6.89
C VAL A 23 0.46 8.51 -7.99
N GLU A 24 0.53 9.30 -9.05
CA GLU A 24 -0.11 8.97 -10.34
C GLU A 24 0.65 7.82 -11.00
N GLU A 25 0.79 6.68 -10.31
CA GLU A 25 1.14 5.46 -11.02
C GLU A 25 -0.16 4.97 -11.70
N VAL A 26 -0.17 5.05 -13.03
CA VAL A 26 -1.34 4.89 -13.90
C VAL A 26 -1.93 3.46 -13.89
N ASP A 27 -1.41 2.56 -13.04
CA ASP A 27 -1.80 1.14 -13.00
C ASP A 27 -1.62 0.53 -11.60
N VAL A 28 -2.16 1.19 -10.57
CA VAL A 28 -2.07 0.71 -9.17
C VAL A 28 -3.40 0.16 -8.69
N ILE A 29 -3.35 -1.00 -8.03
CA ILE A 29 -4.53 -1.57 -7.37
C ILE A 29 -4.73 -0.92 -6.00
N CYS A 30 -5.87 -0.24 -5.84
CA CYS A 30 -6.31 0.32 -4.58
C CYS A 30 -6.94 -0.76 -3.69
N ILE A 31 -6.39 -0.94 -2.48
CA ILE A 31 -6.89 -1.85 -1.47
C ILE A 31 -7.49 -1.04 -0.32
N GLY A 32 -8.76 -1.29 -0.01
CA GLY A 32 -9.49 -0.55 1.01
C GLY A 32 -10.19 0.68 0.47
N THR A 33 -10.80 1.47 1.37
CA THR A 33 -11.59 2.64 0.99
C THR A 33 -10.79 3.92 1.23
N ALA A 34 -10.66 4.73 0.19
CA ALA A 34 -10.06 6.05 0.26
C ALA A 34 -10.96 7.00 1.07
N TYR A 35 -10.41 7.60 2.11
CA TYR A 35 -11.04 8.66 2.90
C TYR A 35 -10.00 9.75 3.15
N GLY A 36 -10.44 11.00 3.30
CA GLY A 36 -9.52 12.15 3.38
C GLY A 36 -8.50 12.10 4.53
N THR A 37 -8.72 11.23 5.52
CA THR A 37 -7.82 11.04 6.68
C THR A 37 -7.20 9.65 6.77
N THR A 38 -7.45 8.73 5.81
CA THR A 38 -6.81 7.42 5.84
C THR A 38 -5.36 7.51 5.38
N ASP A 39 -4.48 6.83 6.11
CA ASP A 39 -3.10 6.65 5.71
C ASP A 39 -3.04 5.83 4.41
N ARG A 40 -2.02 6.11 3.61
CA ARG A 40 -1.73 5.39 2.37
C ARG A 40 -0.34 4.80 2.41
N ILE A 41 -0.26 3.50 2.13
CA ILE A 41 1.00 2.78 1.99
C ILE A 41 1.11 2.35 0.53
N LEU A 42 2.16 2.80 -0.15
CA LEU A 42 2.52 2.30 -1.47
C LEU A 42 3.37 1.04 -1.28
N ILE A 43 2.92 -0.06 -1.88
CA ILE A 43 3.62 -1.34 -1.89
C ILE A 43 4.02 -1.63 -3.32
N LYS A 44 5.31 -1.47 -3.63
CA LYS A 44 5.86 -1.82 -4.93
C LYS A 44 6.24 -3.28 -4.95
N THR A 45 5.81 -4.00 -5.99
CA THR A 45 6.15 -5.41 -6.16
C THR A 45 6.73 -5.66 -7.55
N VAL A 46 7.27 -6.85 -7.75
CA VAL A 46 7.80 -7.26 -9.06
C VAL A 46 6.74 -7.38 -10.16
N LYS A 47 5.44 -7.46 -9.83
CA LYS A 47 4.35 -7.67 -10.81
C LYS A 47 3.35 -6.54 -10.87
N GLN A 48 2.92 -6.05 -9.71
CA GLN A 48 1.79 -5.14 -9.58
C GLN A 48 1.99 -4.26 -8.35
N ASN A 49 1.83 -2.95 -8.52
CA ASN A 49 1.92 -2.03 -7.40
C ASN A 49 0.54 -1.88 -6.74
N TYR A 50 0.56 -1.65 -5.43
CA TYR A 50 -0.65 -1.52 -4.63
C TYR A 50 -0.60 -0.26 -3.78
N VAL A 51 -1.75 0.40 -3.62
CA VAL A 51 -1.95 1.42 -2.60
C VAL A 51 -2.92 0.86 -1.57
N LEU A 52 -2.47 0.73 -0.34
CA LEU A 52 -3.28 0.31 0.79
C LEU A 52 -3.78 1.52 1.55
N PHE A 53 -5.10 1.68 1.60
CA PHE A 53 -5.77 2.64 2.48
C PHE A 53 -6.02 1.99 3.85
N THR A 54 -5.47 2.59 4.90
CA THR A 54 -5.52 2.03 6.26
C THR A 54 -5.64 3.13 7.31
N THR A 55 -6.14 2.79 8.50
CA THR A 55 -6.11 3.65 9.70
C THR A 55 -5.04 3.22 10.69
N ASN A 56 -4.29 2.15 10.40
CA ASN A 56 -3.27 1.59 11.27
C ASN A 56 -2.00 1.26 10.49
N LYS A 57 -1.40 2.28 9.87
CA LYS A 57 -0.17 2.10 9.09
C LYS A 57 0.98 1.51 9.91
N VAL A 58 1.11 1.92 11.17
CA VAL A 58 2.23 1.55 12.05
C VAL A 58 2.25 0.04 12.27
N ALA A 59 1.11 -0.57 12.57
CA ALA A 59 1.05 -2.02 12.76
C ALA A 59 1.41 -2.79 11.48
N ILE A 60 0.98 -2.29 10.31
CA ILE A 60 1.23 -2.94 9.02
C ILE A 60 2.70 -2.84 8.63
N LEU A 61 3.31 -1.65 8.76
CA LEU A 61 4.73 -1.46 8.49
C LEU A 61 5.60 -2.31 9.41
N ASN A 62 5.24 -2.41 10.70
CA ASN A 62 5.93 -3.29 11.63
C ASN A 62 5.81 -4.76 11.23
N ALA A 63 4.65 -5.20 10.73
CA ALA A 63 4.45 -6.57 10.28
C ALA A 63 5.25 -6.91 9.01
N ILE A 64 5.50 -5.92 8.13
CA ILE A 64 6.30 -6.11 6.92
C ILE A 64 7.80 -6.12 7.23
N HIS A 65 8.24 -5.33 8.22
CA HIS A 65 9.65 -5.20 8.59
C HIS A 65 10.13 -6.13 9.72
N ALA A 66 9.24 -6.96 10.28
CA ALA A 66 9.56 -7.94 11.32
C ALA A 66 10.36 -9.13 10.77
#